data_AF-A0AAU6ZBB2-F1
#
_entry.id   AF-A0AAU6ZBB2-F1
#
_cell.length_a   1.000
_cell.length_b   1.000
_cell.length_c   1.000
_cell.angle_alpha   90.00
_cell.angle_beta   90.00
_cell.angle_gamma   90.00
#
_symmetry.space_group_name_H-M   'P 1'
#
loop_
_entity.id
_entity.type
_entity.pdbx_description
1 polymer ?
#
loop_
_entity_poly.entity_id
_entity_poly.type
_entity_poly.pdbx_seq_one_letter_code
_entity_poly.pdbx_strand_id
1 'polypeptide(L)'
;MTDLFRGLWEKIISGFGQAGVPEVSVGELALVVLIATVLSIPRATWKYFGLMATVTHELGHAFAALMSGQRLGGIKLRLDHSGTTTSFSRGRLPAVWSGFWGYPVPAVTGAALVWSGFNGWGPAAMSVGTLILLAALVFIRNAIGLLIMLAAAIVAAALVLFVPAELTGHVVIILGLAFLGRC
;
A
#
# COMPACT_ATOMS: atom_id res chain seq x y z
N MET A 1 12.31 30.66 -3.61
CA MET A 1 12.71 29.24 -3.40
C MET A 1 12.23 28.73 -2.03
N THR A 2 12.29 29.57 -0.99
CA THR A 2 11.74 29.33 0.35
C THR A 2 10.22 29.10 0.38
N ASP A 3 9.44 29.81 -0.43
CA ASP A 3 7.97 29.70 -0.42
C ASP A 3 7.46 28.40 -1.07
N LEU A 4 8.15 27.93 -2.12
CA LEU A 4 7.86 26.63 -2.74
C LEU A 4 8.15 25.48 -1.77
N PHE A 5 9.29 25.53 -1.08
CA PHE A 5 9.66 24.53 -0.09
C PHE A 5 8.70 24.52 1.10
N ARG A 6 8.32 25.69 1.61
CA ARG A 6 7.35 25.81 2.71
C ARG A 6 5.97 25.27 2.30
N GLY A 7 5.46 25.64 1.12
CA GLY A 7 4.17 25.14 0.63
C GLY A 7 4.18 23.63 0.37
N LEU A 8 5.30 23.06 -0.11
CA LEU A 8 5.45 21.61 -0.23
C LEU A 8 5.48 20.92 1.14
N TRP A 9 6.21 21.48 2.09
CA TRP A 9 6.33 20.95 3.44
C TRP A 9 5.00 20.94 4.19
N GLU A 10 4.24 22.02 4.10
CA GLU A 10 2.88 22.13 4.67
C GLU A 10 1.94 21.09 4.05
N LYS A 11 2.00 20.88 2.72
CA LYS A 11 1.24 19.83 2.05
C LYS A 11 1.60 18.43 2.56
N ILE A 12 2.88 18.12 2.70
CA ILE A 12 3.33 16.81 3.21
C ILE A 12 2.79 16.59 4.63
N ILE A 13 2.91 17.59 5.52
CA ILE A 13 2.43 17.47 6.90
C ILE A 13 0.89 17.34 6.93
N SER A 14 0.18 18.10 6.10
CA SER A 14 -1.28 18.01 6.00
C SER A 14 -1.76 16.63 5.57
N GLY A 15 -0.95 15.90 4.79
CA GLY A 15 -1.18 14.52 4.40
C GLY A 15 -1.20 13.53 5.57
N PHE A 16 -0.66 13.86 6.74
CA PHE A 16 -0.74 13.03 7.96
C PHE A 16 -1.91 13.41 8.88
N GLY A 17 -2.72 14.40 8.48
CA GLY A 17 -3.90 14.84 9.21
C GLY A 17 -5.16 14.03 8.89
N GLN A 18 -6.19 14.25 9.70
CA GLN A 18 -7.54 13.77 9.44
C GLN A 18 -8.24 14.78 8.51
N ALA A 19 -8.80 14.28 7.40
CA ALA A 19 -9.68 15.07 6.54
C ALA A 19 -11.13 15.01 7.05
N GLY A 20 -11.98 15.91 6.55
CA GLY A 20 -13.42 15.83 6.78
C GLY A 20 -13.93 14.43 6.40
N VAL A 21 -14.76 13.83 7.26
CA VAL A 21 -15.37 12.53 6.97
C VAL A 21 -16.15 12.69 5.66
N PRO A 22 -15.84 11.92 4.60
CA PRO A 22 -16.56 12.05 3.35
C PRO A 22 -18.03 11.69 3.59
N GLU A 23 -18.96 12.59 3.24
CA GLU A 23 -20.37 12.26 3.17
C GLU A 23 -20.59 11.37 1.95
N VAL A 24 -20.33 10.08 2.09
CA VAL A 24 -20.51 9.12 0.99
C VAL A 24 -22.01 8.87 0.83
N SER A 25 -22.62 9.51 -0.17
CA SER A 25 -24.01 9.22 -0.52
C SER A 25 -24.15 7.77 -1.02
N VAL A 26 -25.34 7.16 -0.91
CA VAL A 26 -25.58 5.79 -1.39
C VAL A 26 -25.27 5.65 -2.90
N GLY A 27 -25.48 6.72 -3.67
CA GLY A 27 -25.13 6.78 -5.10
C GLY A 27 -23.62 6.80 -5.35
N GLU A 28 -22.84 7.54 -4.54
CA GLU A 28 -21.38 7.55 -4.62
C GLU A 28 -20.78 6.23 -4.13
N LEU A 29 -21.33 5.61 -3.10
CA LEU A 29 -20.93 4.28 -2.66
C LEU A 29 -21.15 3.25 -3.77
N ALA A 30 -22.30 3.29 -4.44
CA ALA A 30 -22.59 2.43 -5.57
C ALA A 30 -21.63 2.68 -6.75
N LEU A 31 -21.25 3.93 -7.02
CA LEU A 31 -20.26 4.29 -8.04
C LEU A 31 -18.85 3.82 -7.66
N VAL A 32 -18.44 3.99 -6.40
CA VAL A 32 -17.16 3.50 -5.85
C VAL A 32 -17.06 1.99 -5.98
N VAL A 33 -18.11 1.27 -5.59
CA VAL A 33 -18.20 -0.19 -5.73
C VAL A 33 -18.17 -0.56 -7.21
N LEU A 34 -18.92 0.11 -8.07
CA LEU A 34 -18.91 -0.12 -9.51
C LEU A 34 -17.51 0.09 -10.11
N ILE A 35 -16.82 1.18 -9.77
CA ILE A 35 -15.46 1.45 -10.21
C ILE A 35 -14.50 0.39 -9.68
N ALA A 36 -14.58 0.03 -8.40
CA ALA A 36 -13.76 -1.03 -7.82
C ALA A 36 -14.00 -2.38 -8.53
N THR A 37 -15.26 -2.73 -8.82
CA THR A 37 -15.66 -3.92 -9.57
C THR A 37 -15.15 -3.86 -11.01
N VAL A 38 -15.35 -2.75 -11.72
CA VAL A 38 -14.88 -2.54 -13.10
C VAL A 38 -13.36 -2.48 -13.18
N LEU A 39 -12.65 -2.00 -12.17
CA LEU A 39 -11.18 -2.10 -12.10
C LEU A 39 -10.76 -3.54 -11.79
N SER A 40 -11.56 -4.29 -11.03
CA SER A 40 -11.24 -5.67 -10.66
C SER A 40 -11.48 -6.70 -11.77
N ILE A 41 -12.33 -6.41 -12.76
CA ILE A 41 -12.75 -7.35 -13.82
C ILE A 41 -11.75 -7.49 -15.01
N PRO A 42 -11.18 -6.43 -15.60
CA PRO A 42 -10.33 -6.54 -16.79
C PRO A 42 -8.97 -7.19 -16.49
N ARG A 43 -8.52 -8.06 -17.39
CA ARG A 43 -7.18 -8.69 -17.35
C ARG A 43 -6.03 -7.68 -17.28
N ALA A 44 -6.23 -6.46 -17.77
CA ALA A 44 -5.23 -5.39 -17.78
C ALA A 44 -4.95 -4.85 -16.36
N THR A 45 -5.98 -4.53 -15.59
CA THR A 45 -5.86 -4.10 -14.18
C THR A 45 -5.49 -5.25 -13.24
N TRP A 46 -5.86 -6.49 -13.60
CA TRP A 46 -5.47 -7.74 -12.91
C TRP A 46 -3.96 -7.84 -12.65
N LYS A 47 -3.15 -7.43 -13.62
CA LYS A 47 -1.68 -7.48 -13.53
C LYS A 47 -1.10 -6.50 -12.51
N TYR A 48 -1.71 -5.33 -12.35
CA TYR A 48 -1.20 -4.30 -11.44
C TYR A 48 -1.60 -4.59 -10.00
N PHE A 49 -2.88 -4.91 -9.76
CA PHE A 49 -3.35 -5.23 -8.40
C PHE A 49 -2.77 -6.54 -7.87
N GLY A 50 -2.65 -7.57 -8.70
CA GLY A 50 -1.98 -8.79 -8.30
C GLY A 50 -0.51 -8.55 -7.93
N LEU A 51 0.16 -7.62 -8.61
CA LEU A 51 1.56 -7.30 -8.31
C LEU A 51 1.69 -6.53 -6.99
N MET A 52 0.76 -5.63 -6.71
CA MET A 52 0.70 -4.94 -5.43
C MET A 52 0.37 -5.90 -4.28
N ALA A 53 -0.50 -6.88 -4.50
CA ALA A 53 -0.76 -7.95 -3.52
C ALA A 53 0.50 -8.79 -3.26
N THR A 54 1.26 -9.15 -4.29
CA THR A 54 2.58 -9.80 -4.13
C THR A 54 3.52 -8.91 -3.32
N VAL A 55 3.61 -7.62 -3.63
CA VAL A 55 4.45 -6.68 -2.89
C VAL A 55 4.07 -6.64 -1.41
N THR A 56 2.79 -6.46 -1.08
CA THR A 56 2.35 -6.40 0.32
C THR A 56 2.52 -7.74 1.04
N HIS A 57 2.38 -8.86 0.33
CA HIS A 57 2.67 -10.19 0.85
C HIS A 57 4.14 -10.33 1.26
N GLU A 58 5.06 -9.99 0.35
CA GLU A 58 6.50 -10.03 0.62
C GLU A 58 6.92 -9.05 1.73
N LEU A 59 6.29 -7.87 1.77
CA LEU A 59 6.51 -6.91 2.86
C LEU A 59 5.99 -7.43 4.20
N GLY A 60 4.90 -8.20 4.21
CA GLY A 60 4.40 -8.88 5.40
C GLY A 60 5.42 -9.85 5.99
N HIS A 61 6.03 -10.68 5.14
CA HIS A 61 7.13 -11.56 5.55
C HIS A 61 8.32 -10.76 6.10
N ALA A 62 8.75 -9.72 5.39
CA ALA A 62 9.89 -8.90 5.77
C ALA A 62 9.65 -8.19 7.11
N PHE A 63 8.48 -7.58 7.28
CA PHE A 63 8.09 -6.87 8.50
C PHE A 63 8.06 -7.83 9.70
N ALA A 64 7.37 -8.96 9.57
CA ALA A 64 7.29 -9.95 10.64
C ALA A 64 8.67 -10.56 10.98
N ALA A 65 9.54 -10.74 9.98
CA ALA A 65 10.91 -11.18 10.18
C ALA A 65 11.71 -10.16 11.00
N LEU A 66 11.64 -8.86 10.67
CA LEU A 66 12.29 -7.78 11.41
C LEU A 66 11.79 -7.70 12.86
N MET A 67 10.46 -7.77 13.06
CA MET A 67 9.83 -7.76 14.39
C MET A 67 10.24 -8.96 15.25
N SER A 68 10.61 -10.08 14.61
CA SER A 68 11.09 -11.29 15.29
C SER A 68 12.61 -11.34 15.45
N GLY A 69 13.32 -10.24 15.16
CA GLY A 69 14.78 -10.14 15.26
C GLY A 69 15.55 -10.94 14.20
N GLN A 70 14.90 -11.33 13.11
CA GLN A 70 15.56 -12.02 11.99
C GLN A 70 16.35 -11.02 11.14
N ARG A 71 17.39 -11.49 10.48
CA ARG A 71 18.15 -10.66 9.52
C ARG A 71 17.53 -10.78 8.14
N LEU A 72 17.12 -9.66 7.56
CA LEU A 72 16.58 -9.63 6.20
C LEU A 72 17.73 -9.63 5.18
N GLY A 73 17.77 -10.63 4.30
CA GLY A 73 18.71 -10.71 3.16
C GLY A 73 18.27 -9.81 2.00
N GLY A 74 16.96 -9.68 1.81
CA GLY A 74 16.35 -8.77 0.85
C GLY A 74 15.10 -9.35 0.20
N ILE A 75 14.47 -8.53 -0.64
CA ILE A 75 13.24 -8.84 -1.35
C ILE A 75 13.52 -8.80 -2.85
N LYS A 76 13.03 -9.79 -3.58
CA LYS A 76 13.06 -9.81 -5.04
C LYS A 76 11.63 -9.92 -5.56
N LEU A 77 11.28 -9.09 -6.54
CA LEU A 77 9.94 -9.06 -7.14
C LEU A 77 10.04 -9.26 -8.65
N ARG A 78 9.08 -9.98 -9.24
CA ARG A 78 9.02 -10.20 -10.69
C ARG A 78 7.66 -9.77 -11.25
N LEU A 79 7.61 -9.53 -12.56
CA LEU A 79 6.40 -9.10 -13.26
C LEU A 79 5.37 -10.23 -13.45
N ASP A 80 5.75 -11.48 -13.17
CA ASP A 80 4.89 -12.66 -13.22
C ASP A 80 4.12 -12.88 -11.91
N HIS A 81 4.04 -11.86 -11.04
CA HIS A 81 3.44 -11.92 -9.70
C HIS A 81 4.19 -12.80 -8.69
N SER A 82 5.39 -13.27 -9.02
CA SER A 82 6.23 -13.93 -8.03
C SER A 82 7.06 -12.93 -7.24
N GLY A 83 7.18 -13.20 -5.95
CA GLY A 83 8.04 -12.51 -5.01
C GLY A 83 8.85 -13.53 -4.22
N THR A 84 10.02 -13.11 -3.74
CA THR A 84 10.75 -13.89 -2.75
C THR A 84 11.40 -12.96 -1.75
N THR A 85 11.02 -13.11 -0.49
CA THR A 85 11.67 -12.50 0.66
C THR A 85 12.61 -13.49 1.31
N THR A 86 13.89 -13.12 1.40
CA THR A 86 14.90 -13.93 2.08
C THR A 86 15.16 -13.36 3.47
N SER A 87 14.93 -14.14 4.52
CA SER A 87 15.29 -13.81 5.90
C SER A 87 16.08 -14.96 6.54
N PHE A 88 16.95 -14.60 7.48
CA PHE A 88 17.76 -15.54 8.26
C PHE A 88 17.25 -15.56 9.70
N SER A 89 16.62 -16.68 10.07
CA SER A 89 16.13 -16.94 11.41
C SER A 89 17.07 -17.89 12.18
N ARG A 90 17.24 -17.65 13.48
CA ARG A 90 17.98 -18.54 14.39
C ARG A 90 17.11 -19.64 15.02
N GLY A 91 15.80 -19.65 14.75
CA GLY A 91 14.87 -20.62 15.35
C GLY A 91 13.62 -20.88 14.51
N ARG A 92 12.93 -21.98 14.80
CA ARG A 92 11.72 -22.41 14.07
C ARG A 92 10.53 -21.47 14.31
N LEU A 93 10.33 -20.98 15.54
CA LEU A 93 9.19 -20.12 15.87
C LEU A 93 9.22 -18.77 15.12
N PRO A 94 10.34 -18.00 15.10
CA PRO A 94 10.41 -16.81 14.28
C PRO A 94 10.20 -17.12 12.79
N ALA A 95 10.76 -18.21 12.27
CA ALA A 95 10.62 -18.57 10.86
C ALA A 95 9.15 -18.85 10.48
N VAL A 96 8.41 -19.57 11.33
CA VAL A 96 6.97 -19.80 11.14
C VAL A 96 6.20 -18.49 11.24
N TRP A 97 6.53 -17.63 12.20
CA TRP A 97 5.89 -16.32 12.36
C TRP A 97 6.07 -15.46 11.09
N SER A 98 7.30 -15.27 10.62
CA SER A 98 7.54 -14.50 9.39
C SER A 98 6.87 -15.13 8.18
N GLY A 99 6.89 -16.46 8.06
CA GLY A 99 6.22 -17.18 6.97
C GLY A 99 4.69 -17.08 7.01
N PHE A 100 4.08 -16.95 8.19
CA PHE A 100 2.64 -16.78 8.31
C PHE A 100 2.18 -15.40 7.85
N TRP A 101 2.87 -14.34 8.27
CA TRP A 101 2.40 -12.96 8.09
C TRP A 101 2.37 -12.45 6.64
N GLY A 102 2.96 -13.14 5.67
CA GLY A 102 2.78 -12.77 4.26
C GLY A 102 1.33 -12.92 3.79
N TYR A 103 0.63 -13.95 4.26
CA TYR A 103 -0.75 -14.25 3.83
C TYR A 103 -1.80 -13.23 4.32
N PRO A 104 -1.87 -12.86 5.61
CA PRO A 104 -2.91 -11.95 6.10
C PRO A 104 -2.63 -10.48 5.77
N VAL A 105 -1.38 -10.08 5.54
CA VAL A 105 -1.01 -8.66 5.40
C VAL A 105 -1.72 -7.96 4.22
N PRO A 106 -1.85 -8.55 3.01
CA PRO A 106 -2.62 -7.94 1.94
C PRO A 106 -4.08 -7.66 2.33
N ALA A 107 -4.76 -8.61 2.98
CA ALA A 107 -6.15 -8.47 3.40
C ALA A 107 -6.31 -7.42 4.50
N VAL A 108 -5.43 -7.46 5.52
CA VAL A 108 -5.41 -6.48 6.60
C VAL A 108 -5.11 -5.08 6.07
N THR A 109 -4.20 -4.96 5.11
CA THR A 109 -3.89 -3.67 4.45
C THR A 109 -5.12 -3.13 3.72
N GLY A 110 -5.81 -3.98 2.95
CA GLY A 110 -7.05 -3.59 2.28
C GLY A 110 -8.13 -3.12 3.25
N ALA A 111 -8.37 -3.89 4.32
CA ALA A 111 -9.33 -3.54 5.36
C ALA A 111 -8.97 -2.23 6.09
N ALA A 112 -7.69 -2.04 6.42
CA ALA A 112 -7.19 -0.83 7.07
C ALA A 112 -7.40 0.40 6.18
N LEU A 113 -7.13 0.30 4.88
CA LEU A 113 -7.39 1.37 3.92
C LEU A 113 -8.89 1.71 3.90
N VAL A 114 -9.77 0.72 3.72
CA VAL A 114 -11.23 0.94 3.74
C VAL A 114 -11.67 1.65 5.01
N TRP A 115 -11.23 1.16 6.18
CA TRP A 115 -11.56 1.77 7.47
C TRP A 115 -11.05 3.21 7.58
N SER A 116 -9.80 3.47 7.16
CA SER A 116 -9.23 4.82 7.17
C SER A 116 -9.99 5.77 6.25
N GLY A 117 -10.44 5.32 5.08
CA GLY A 117 -11.23 6.13 4.17
C GLY A 117 -12.57 6.57 4.78
N PHE A 118 -13.30 5.65 5.42
CA PHE A 118 -14.58 5.96 6.07
C PHE A 118 -14.46 6.83 7.33
N ASN A 119 -13.30 6.83 7.99
CA ASN A 119 -13.09 7.59 9.24
C ASN A 119 -12.34 8.92 9.03
N GLY A 120 -12.14 9.35 7.78
CA GLY A 120 -11.43 10.60 7.46
C GLY A 120 -9.90 10.49 7.56
N TRP A 121 -9.36 9.31 7.81
CA TRP A 121 -7.91 9.03 7.85
C TRP A 121 -7.31 8.66 6.49
N GLY A 122 -8.06 8.85 5.40
CA GLY A 122 -7.61 8.54 4.04
C GLY A 122 -6.24 9.16 3.69
N PRO A 123 -6.03 10.48 3.87
CA PRO A 123 -4.74 11.10 3.61
C PRO A 123 -3.60 10.48 4.42
N ALA A 124 -3.83 10.25 5.73
CA ALA A 124 -2.83 9.66 6.61
C ALA A 124 -2.45 8.24 6.17
N ALA A 125 -3.44 7.41 5.83
CA ALA A 125 -3.21 6.05 5.35
C ALA A 125 -2.38 6.02 4.05
N MET A 126 -2.66 6.93 3.10
CA MET A 126 -1.88 7.07 1.87
C MET A 126 -0.45 7.54 2.12
N SER A 127 -0.28 8.51 3.02
CA SER A 127 1.03 9.06 3.38
C SER A 127 1.90 8.01 4.06
N VAL A 128 1.34 7.26 5.03
CA VAL A 128 2.01 6.14 5.70
C VAL A 128 2.34 5.03 4.68
N GLY A 129 1.38 4.65 3.83
CA GLY A 129 1.61 3.66 2.76
C GLY A 129 2.76 4.05 1.82
N THR A 130 2.82 5.33 1.44
CA THR A 130 3.92 5.87 0.64
C THR A 130 5.26 5.74 1.36
N LEU A 131 5.32 6.09 2.65
CA LEU A 131 6.54 5.94 3.45
C LEU A 131 6.98 4.48 3.58
N ILE A 132 6.03 3.55 3.75
CA ILE A 132 6.32 2.10 3.80
C ILE A 132 6.93 1.65 2.47
N LEU A 133 6.36 2.05 1.33
CA LEU A 133 6.90 1.72 0.01
C LEU A 133 8.31 2.29 -0.18
N LEU A 134 8.55 3.53 0.24
CA LEU A 134 9.86 4.17 0.15
C LEU A 134 10.89 3.49 1.06
N ALA A 135 10.53 3.15 2.29
CA ALA A 135 11.40 2.42 3.21
C ALA A 135 11.72 1.02 2.67
N ALA A 136 10.73 0.35 2.06
CA ALA A 136 10.90 -0.96 1.45
C ALA A 136 11.88 -0.97 0.27
N LEU A 137 12.07 0.14 -0.45
CA LEU A 137 13.05 0.25 -1.55
C LEU A 137 14.45 -0.15 -1.10
N VAL A 138 14.83 0.13 0.15
CA VAL A 138 16.16 -0.20 0.71
C VAL A 138 16.41 -1.72 0.74
N PHE A 139 15.33 -2.51 0.83
CA PHE A 139 15.40 -3.96 0.91
C PHE A 139 15.26 -4.67 -0.44
N ILE A 140 14.92 -3.94 -1.51
CA ILE A 140 14.81 -4.51 -2.85
C ILE A 140 16.19 -4.84 -3.42
N ARG A 141 16.35 -6.06 -3.92
CA ARG A 141 17.62 -6.60 -4.44
C ARG A 141 17.60 -6.92 -5.93
N ASN A 142 16.61 -6.43 -6.68
CA ASN A 142 16.52 -6.64 -8.13
C ASN A 142 15.93 -5.43 -8.88
N ALA A 143 16.39 -5.21 -10.11
CA ALA A 143 16.00 -4.04 -10.91
C ALA A 143 14.50 -3.96 -11.22
N ILE A 144 13.87 -5.11 -11.51
CA ILE A 144 12.43 -5.17 -11.76
C ILE A 144 11.63 -4.77 -10.52
N GLY A 145 12.00 -5.31 -9.35
CA GLY A 145 11.38 -4.91 -8.09
C GLY A 145 11.57 -3.44 -7.79
N LEU A 146 12.75 -2.89 -8.11
CA LEU A 146 13.02 -1.46 -7.92
C LEU A 146 12.08 -0.61 -8.78
N LEU A 147 11.93 -0.97 -10.06
CA LEU A 147 11.02 -0.27 -10.97
C LEU A 147 9.56 -0.34 -10.51
N ILE A 148 9.11 -1.52 -10.07
CA ILE A 148 7.74 -1.73 -9.57
C ILE A 148 7.49 -0.89 -8.32
N MET A 149 8.40 -0.94 -7.35
CA MET A 149 8.28 -0.23 -6.08
C MET A 149 8.39 1.28 -6.27
N LEU A 150 9.29 1.76 -7.13
CA LEU A 150 9.38 3.18 -7.47
C LEU A 150 8.12 3.68 -8.17
N ALA A 151 7.60 2.93 -9.14
CA ALA A 151 6.35 3.29 -9.81
C ALA A 151 5.19 3.36 -8.79
N ALA A 152 5.08 2.37 -7.90
CA ALA A 152 4.07 2.37 -6.85
C ALA A 152 4.23 3.56 -5.89
N ALA A 153 5.45 3.86 -5.45
CA ALA A 153 5.73 5.00 -4.57
C ALA A 153 5.44 6.35 -5.24
N ILE A 154 5.78 6.50 -6.53
CA ILE A 154 5.49 7.71 -7.31
C ILE A 154 3.98 7.90 -7.45
N VAL A 155 3.23 6.84 -7.79
CA VAL A 155 1.77 6.90 -7.89
C VAL A 155 1.17 7.26 -6.53
N ALA A 156 1.61 6.61 -5.44
CA ALA A 156 1.11 6.91 -4.10
C ALA A 156 1.42 8.35 -3.67
N ALA A 157 2.64 8.84 -3.91
CA ALA A 157 3.02 10.21 -3.63
C ALA A 157 2.24 11.22 -4.49
N ALA A 158 2.02 10.92 -5.76
CA ALA A 158 1.20 11.77 -6.63
C ALA A 158 -0.24 11.84 -6.13
N LEU A 159 -0.81 10.71 -5.68
CA LEU A 159 -2.15 10.71 -5.08
C LEU A 159 -2.19 11.59 -3.82
N VAL A 160 -1.19 11.51 -2.93
CA VAL A 160 -1.11 12.36 -1.73
C VAL A 160 -1.00 13.86 -2.07
N LEU A 161 -0.23 14.21 -3.11
CA LEU A 161 0.10 15.61 -3.42
C LEU A 161 -0.92 16.32 -4.30
N PHE A 162 -1.65 15.58 -5.15
CA PHE A 162 -2.52 16.13 -6.18
C PHE A 162 -4.01 15.82 -5.98
N VAL A 163 -4.38 14.81 -5.18
CA VAL A 163 -5.80 14.51 -4.92
C VAL A 163 -6.31 15.44 -3.81
N PRO A 164 -7.42 16.17 -4.04
CA PRO A 164 -8.08 16.96 -3.01
C PRO A 164 -8.49 16.09 -1.81
N ALA A 165 -8.39 16.63 -0.59
CA ALA A 165 -8.62 15.87 0.65
C ALA A 165 -10.02 15.23 0.71
N GLU A 166 -11.00 15.86 0.06
CA GLU A 166 -12.39 15.42 -0.06
C GLU A 166 -12.51 14.13 -0.91
N LEU A 167 -11.63 13.97 -1.90
CA LEU A 167 -11.60 12.81 -2.80
C LEU A 167 -10.65 11.71 -2.30
N THR A 168 -9.70 12.04 -1.42
CA THR A 168 -8.72 11.08 -0.90
C THR A 168 -9.38 9.92 -0.14
N GLY A 169 -10.45 10.19 0.63
CA GLY A 169 -11.23 9.13 1.29
C GLY A 169 -11.80 8.11 0.31
N HIS A 170 -12.37 8.59 -0.80
CA HIS A 170 -12.94 7.73 -1.85
C HIS A 170 -11.87 6.89 -2.56
N VAL A 171 -10.74 7.50 -2.92
CA VAL A 171 -9.61 6.80 -3.56
C VAL A 171 -9.10 5.67 -2.66
N VAL A 172 -8.96 5.94 -1.36
CA VAL A 172 -8.47 4.96 -0.38
C VAL A 172 -9.45 3.80 -0.20
N ILE A 173 -10.77 4.07 -0.20
CA ILE A 173 -11.79 3.01 -0.15
C ILE A 173 -11.71 2.13 -1.41
N ILE A 174 -11.62 2.74 -2.61
CA ILE A 174 -11.49 1.98 -3.87
C ILE A 174 -10.24 1.10 -3.84
N LEU A 175 -9.10 1.66 -3.43
CA LEU A 175 -7.85 0.91 -3.32
C LEU A 175 -7.98 -0.24 -2.30
N GLY A 176 -8.56 0.02 -1.13
CA GLY A 176 -8.74 -0.98 -0.09
C GLY A 176 -9.66 -2.13 -0.52
N LEU A 177 -10.77 -1.82 -1.20
CA LEU A 177 -11.68 -2.83 -1.78
C LEU A 177 -10.99 -3.65 -2.87
N ALA A 178 -10.18 -3.02 -3.72
CA ALA A 178 -9.41 -3.72 -4.75
C ALA A 178 -8.37 -4.67 -4.17
N PHE A 179 -7.78 -4.36 -3.00
CA PHE A 179 -6.93 -5.28 -2.24
C PHE A 179 -7.71 -6.46 -1.64
N LEU A 180 -8.89 -6.20 -1.06
CA LEU A 180 -9.72 -7.24 -0.45
C LEU A 180 -10.29 -8.23 -1.47
N GLY A 181 -10.68 -7.78 -2.66
CA GLY A 181 -11.16 -8.65 -3.75
C GLY A 181 -10.10 -9.59 -4.34
N ARG A 182 -8.88 -9.62 -3.78
CA ARG A 182 -7.71 -10.34 -4.28
C ARG A 182 -7.01 -11.23 -3.25
N CYS A 183 -7.54 -11.31 -2.04
CA CYS A 183 -7.01 -12.14 -0.96
C CYS A 183 -7.58 -13.56 -0.99
#